data_AF-A0A7Y2DLD0-F1
#
_entry.id   AF-A0A7Y2DLD0-F1
#
_cell.length_a   1.000
_cell.length_b   1.000
_cell.length_c   1.000
_cell.angle_alpha   90.00
_cell.angle_beta   90.00
_cell.angle_gamma   90.00
#
_symmetry.space_group_name_H-M   'P 1'
#
loop_
_entity.id
_entity.type
_entity.pdbx_description
1 polymer ?
#
loop_
_entity_poly.entity_id
_entity_poly.type
_entity_poly.pdbx_seq_one_letter_code
_entity_poly.pdbx_strand_id
1 'polypeptide(L)'
;MPTEADFLGAAALFEDAVDVLQPISGSISGALGSQVVTGGQLTLELEAFLAQTTATCGLDADALIELAGQCRYRADIVAGYAAELARYQLGMNSYAWSYDRWLVQLRDYEADPSRTDHPGRRPTPPTRPRPPARWVEV
;
A
#
# COMPACT_ATOMS: atom_id res chain seq x y z
N MET A 1 -9.48 7.97 -4.85
CA MET A 1 -8.72 6.70 -4.81
C MET A 1 -7.44 7.00 -4.07
N PRO A 2 -7.08 6.24 -3.02
CA PRO A 2 -5.81 6.43 -2.32
C PRO A 2 -4.64 6.31 -3.27
N THR A 3 -3.66 7.18 -3.10
CA THR A 3 -2.40 7.25 -3.83
C THR A 3 -1.33 6.37 -3.16
N GLU A 4 -0.20 6.17 -3.85
CA GLU A 4 0.99 5.55 -3.27
C GLU A 4 1.40 6.24 -1.96
N ALA A 5 1.42 7.58 -1.97
CA ALA A 5 1.78 8.38 -0.81
C ALA A 5 0.83 8.18 0.37
N ASP A 6 -0.48 8.01 0.11
CA ASP A 6 -1.46 7.76 1.17
C ASP A 6 -1.20 6.42 1.87
N PHE A 7 -0.87 5.37 1.10
CA PHE A 7 -0.54 4.06 1.65
C PHE A 7 0.81 4.07 2.40
N LEU A 8 1.82 4.75 1.87
CA LEU A 8 3.10 4.90 2.55
C LEU A 8 2.98 5.71 3.85
N GLY A 9 2.16 6.76 3.84
CA GLY A 9 1.85 7.53 5.04
C GLY A 9 1.14 6.68 6.10
N ALA A 10 0.18 5.85 5.69
CA ALA A 10 -0.49 4.93 6.61
C ALA A 10 0.48 3.87 7.19
N ALA A 11 1.39 3.33 6.38
CA ALA A 11 2.43 2.41 6.86
C ALA A 11 3.30 3.05 7.95
N ALA A 12 3.74 4.30 7.74
CA ALA A 12 4.54 5.04 8.71
C ALA A 12 3.78 5.24 10.04
N LEU A 13 2.47 5.54 10.00
CA LEU A 13 1.67 5.68 11.21
C LEU A 13 1.58 4.38 12.03
N PHE A 14 1.52 3.22 11.36
CA PHE A 14 1.53 1.94 12.06
C PHE A 14 2.91 1.61 12.64
N GLU A 15 3.99 1.96 11.93
CA GLU A 15 5.36 1.79 12.41
C GLU A 15 5.64 2.68 13.62
N ASP A 16 5.23 3.95 13.57
CA ASP A 16 5.33 4.88 14.71
C ASP A 16 4.57 4.34 15.94
N ALA A 17 3.41 3.71 15.74
CA ALA A 17 2.64 3.09 16.82
C ALA A 17 3.36 1.87 17.43
N VAL A 18 4.07 1.08 16.63
CA VAL A 18 4.91 -0.04 17.11
C VAL A 18 6.06 0.49 17.96
N ASP A 19 6.72 1.56 17.51
CA ASP A 19 7.82 2.20 18.23
C ASP A 19 7.39 2.76 19.61
N VAL A 20 6.10 3.08 19.78
CA VAL A 20 5.53 3.47 21.08
C VAL A 20 5.21 2.25 21.96
N LEU A 21 4.75 1.14 21.38
CA LEU A 21 4.35 -0.07 22.13
C LEU A 21 5.54 -0.89 22.63
N GLN A 22 6.62 -1.00 21.86
CA GLN A 22 7.79 -1.82 22.23
C GLN A 22 8.52 -1.35 23.51
N PRO A 23 8.68 -0.06 23.80
CA PRO A 23 9.28 0.40 25.06
C PRO A 23 8.40 0.13 26.28
N ILE A 24 7.08 0.07 26.13
CA ILE A 24 6.13 -0.15 27.24
C ILE A 24 6.36 -1.53 27.87
N SER A 25 6.55 -2.56 27.04
CA SER A 25 6.86 -3.90 27.54
C SER A 25 8.19 -3.96 28.29
N GLY A 26 9.23 -3.28 27.79
CA GLY A 26 10.54 -3.21 28.45
C GLY A 26 10.54 -2.41 29.77
N SER A 27 9.81 -1.29 29.81
CA SER A 27 9.73 -0.40 30.98
C SER A 27 8.95 -1.03 32.14
N ILE A 28 7.94 -1.84 31.83
CA ILE A 28 7.11 -2.52 32.83
C ILE A 28 7.94 -3.49 33.68
N SER A 29 8.83 -4.27 33.05
CA SER A 29 9.71 -5.20 33.77
C SER A 29 10.77 -4.49 34.63
N GLY A 30 11.17 -3.26 34.28
CA GLY A 30 12.19 -2.49 35.00
C GLY A 30 11.68 -1.69 36.20
N ALA A 31 10.40 -1.25 36.18
CA ALA A 31 9.85 -0.36 37.19
C ALA A 31 9.47 -1.05 38.52
N LEU A 32 9.27 -2.37 38.50
CA LEU A 32 8.74 -3.15 39.62
C LEU A 32 9.80 -4.08 40.22
N GLY A 33 10.97 -3.51 40.51
CA GLY A 33 12.04 -4.23 41.20
C GLY A 33 11.58 -4.82 42.54
N SER A 34 12.31 -5.80 43.05
CA SER A 34 12.05 -6.57 44.29
C SER A 34 11.86 -5.75 45.58
N GLN A 35 11.92 -4.42 45.49
CA GLN A 35 11.77 -3.47 46.58
C GLN A 35 10.40 -2.76 46.61
N VAL A 36 9.55 -2.88 45.56
CA VAL A 36 8.30 -2.09 45.47
C VAL A 36 7.08 -2.83 46.01
N VAL A 37 7.02 -4.16 45.88
CA VAL A 37 5.88 -4.97 46.34
C VAL A 37 6.38 -6.12 47.20
N THR A 38 6.09 -6.06 48.50
CA THR A 38 6.39 -7.11 49.47
C THR A 38 5.11 -7.81 49.91
N GLY A 39 4.87 -9.03 49.41
CA GLY A 39 3.74 -9.90 49.84
C GLY A 39 3.31 -10.90 48.77
N GLY A 40 3.21 -12.19 49.13
CA GLY A 40 3.16 -13.29 48.15
C GLY A 40 2.06 -13.21 47.09
N GLN A 41 0.80 -12.97 47.46
CA GLN A 41 -0.29 -13.00 46.48
C GLN A 41 -0.34 -11.75 45.58
N LEU A 42 -0.11 -10.55 46.13
CA LEU A 42 -0.10 -9.31 45.35
C LEU A 42 1.07 -9.29 44.36
N THR A 43 2.24 -9.81 44.75
CA THR A 43 3.38 -9.96 43.84
C THR A 43 3.04 -10.88 42.66
N LEU A 44 2.42 -12.04 42.93
CA LEU A 44 2.03 -12.99 41.87
C LEU A 44 0.97 -12.42 40.92
N GLU A 45 -0.05 -11.73 41.45
CA GLU A 45 -1.10 -11.11 40.63
C GLU A 45 -0.54 -9.98 39.76
N LEU A 46 0.36 -9.17 40.32
CA LEU A 46 1.05 -8.12 39.59
C LEU A 46 1.91 -8.70 38.45
N GLU A 47 2.77 -9.68 38.74
CA GLU A 47 3.59 -10.36 37.73
C GLU A 47 2.76 -10.95 36.60
N ALA A 48 1.64 -11.60 36.93
CA ALA A 48 0.71 -12.15 35.94
C ALA A 48 0.08 -11.05 35.07
N PHE A 49 -0.34 -9.94 35.67
CA PHE A 49 -0.89 -8.80 34.94
C PHE A 49 0.15 -8.16 34.00
N LEU A 50 1.40 -8.00 34.45
CA LEU A 50 2.47 -7.48 33.61
C LEU A 50 2.81 -8.41 32.45
N ALA A 51 2.90 -9.71 32.72
CA ALA A 51 3.17 -10.72 31.70
C ALA A 51 2.06 -10.73 30.64
N GLN A 52 0.80 -10.66 31.07
CA GLN A 52 -0.35 -10.56 30.17
C GLN A 52 -0.31 -9.27 29.35
N THR A 53 -0.07 -8.12 29.99
CA THR A 53 0.00 -6.82 29.30
C THR A 53 1.13 -6.81 28.27
N THR A 54 2.30 -7.35 28.62
CA THR A 54 3.45 -7.48 27.71
C THR A 54 3.13 -8.37 26.52
N ALA A 55 2.48 -9.51 26.77
CA ALA A 55 2.05 -10.42 25.70
C ALA A 55 1.04 -9.76 24.76
N THR A 56 0.05 -9.04 25.30
CA THR A 56 -0.93 -8.30 24.48
C THR A 56 -0.26 -7.20 23.67
N CYS A 57 0.63 -6.41 24.26
CA CYS A 57 1.37 -5.37 23.52
C CYS A 57 2.22 -5.98 22.40
N GLY A 58 2.80 -7.17 22.61
CA GLY A 58 3.52 -7.90 21.57
C GLY A 58 2.63 -8.32 20.40
N LEU A 59 1.44 -8.88 20.70
CA LEU A 59 0.47 -9.26 19.67
C LEU A 59 -0.05 -8.05 18.88
N ASP A 60 -0.33 -6.95 19.57
CA ASP A 60 -0.77 -5.70 18.94
C ASP A 60 0.34 -5.11 18.06
N ALA A 61 1.59 -5.14 18.53
CA ALA A 61 2.74 -4.70 17.72
C ALA A 61 2.90 -5.57 16.46
N ASP A 62 2.82 -6.90 16.57
CA ASP A 62 2.90 -7.80 15.42
C ASP A 62 1.78 -7.52 14.40
N ALA A 63 0.55 -7.28 14.87
CA ALA A 63 -0.58 -6.93 14.01
C ALA A 63 -0.37 -5.59 13.29
N LEU A 64 0.18 -4.57 13.96
CA LEU A 64 0.50 -3.28 13.35
C LEU A 64 1.62 -3.41 12.30
N ILE A 65 2.64 -4.23 12.56
CA ILE A 65 3.70 -4.54 11.58
C ILE A 65 3.10 -5.20 10.34
N GLU A 66 2.18 -6.15 10.51
CA GLU A 66 1.49 -6.78 9.39
C GLU A 66 0.69 -5.75 8.57
N LEU A 67 -0.05 -4.86 9.24
CA LEU A 67 -0.82 -3.79 8.57
C LEU A 67 0.09 -2.80 7.82
N ALA A 68 1.24 -2.42 8.39
CA ALA A 68 2.24 -1.61 7.71
C ALA A 68 2.76 -2.31 6.43
N GLY A 69 3.05 -3.61 6.53
CA GLY A 69 3.43 -4.44 5.39
C GLY A 69 2.36 -4.49 4.29
N GLN A 70 1.09 -4.64 4.67
CA GLN A 70 -0.03 -4.61 3.72
C GLN A 70 -0.16 -3.24 3.04
N CYS A 71 0.04 -2.14 3.77
CA CYS A 71 0.01 -0.79 3.20
C CYS A 71 1.13 -0.61 2.16
N ARG A 72 2.36 -1.01 2.47
CA ARG A 72 3.49 -0.96 1.52
C ARG A 72 3.23 -1.79 0.26
N TYR A 73 2.72 -3.02 0.41
CA TYR A 73 2.34 -3.86 -0.72
C TYR A 73 1.30 -3.19 -1.64
N ARG A 74 0.33 -2.48 -1.05
CA ARG A 74 -0.69 -1.75 -1.81
C ARG A 74 -0.11 -0.50 -2.48
N ALA A 75 0.84 0.18 -1.84
CA ALA A 75 1.58 1.27 -2.46
C ALA A 75 2.29 0.82 -3.75
N ASP A 76 2.98 -0.33 -3.72
CA ASP A 76 3.65 -0.91 -4.90
C ASP A 76 2.67 -1.20 -6.06
N ILE A 77 1.50 -1.76 -5.74
CA ILE A 77 0.45 -2.01 -6.75
C ILE A 77 -0.02 -0.71 -7.40
N VAL A 78 -0.27 0.33 -6.59
CA VAL A 78 -0.75 1.63 -7.08
C VAL A 78 0.33 2.32 -7.91
N ALA A 79 1.59 2.29 -7.47
CA ALA A 79 2.72 2.83 -8.21
C ALA A 79 2.90 2.13 -9.56
N GLY A 80 2.82 0.80 -9.59
CA GLY A 80 2.86 0.00 -10.82
C GLY A 80 1.74 0.38 -11.79
N TYR A 81 0.50 0.48 -11.29
CA TYR A 81 -0.64 0.90 -12.10
C TYR A 81 -0.49 2.33 -12.64
N ALA A 82 -0.01 3.27 -11.83
CA ALA A 82 0.22 4.65 -12.24
C ALA A 82 1.25 4.73 -13.38
N ALA A 83 2.33 3.94 -13.29
CA ALA A 83 3.33 3.83 -14.34
C ALA A 83 2.76 3.24 -15.64
N GLU A 84 1.95 2.18 -15.55
CA GLU A 84 1.26 1.60 -16.72
C GLU A 84 0.28 2.60 -17.35
N LEU A 85 -0.45 3.35 -16.53
CA LEU A 85 -1.40 4.36 -17.00
C LEU A 85 -0.68 5.49 -17.74
N ALA A 86 0.47 5.94 -17.23
CA ALA A 86 1.30 6.94 -17.92
C ALA A 86 1.79 6.43 -19.29
N ARG A 87 2.25 5.17 -19.37
CA ARG A 87 2.63 4.54 -20.66
C ARG A 87 1.44 4.44 -21.62
N TYR A 88 0.28 4.05 -21.12
CA TYR A 88 -0.95 4.00 -21.91
C TYR A 88 -1.32 5.37 -22.46
N GLN A 89 -1.25 6.44 -21.66
CA GLN A 89 -1.54 7.80 -22.10
C GLN A 89 -0.60 8.27 -23.20
N LEU A 90 0.71 8.01 -23.06
CA LEU A 90 1.68 8.29 -24.12
C LEU A 90 1.38 7.52 -25.41
N GLY A 91 1.09 6.22 -25.28
CA GLY A 91 0.72 5.37 -26.42
C GLY A 91 -0.58 5.84 -27.09
N MET A 92 -1.58 6.26 -26.31
CA MET A 92 -2.84 6.78 -26.82
C MET A 92 -2.66 8.10 -27.57
N ASN A 93 -1.82 9.00 -27.07
CA ASN A 93 -1.51 10.25 -27.75
C ASN A 93 -0.80 10.00 -29.08
N SER A 94 0.17 9.07 -29.10
CA SER A 94 0.84 8.66 -30.33
C SER A 94 -0.12 8.01 -31.31
N TYR A 95 -1.00 7.12 -30.83
CA TYR A 95 -2.00 6.48 -31.66
C TYR A 95 -2.98 7.50 -32.26
N ALA A 96 -3.48 8.43 -31.45
CA ALA A 96 -4.41 9.47 -31.90
C ALA A 96 -3.79 10.32 -33.02
N TRP A 97 -2.54 10.76 -32.83
CA TRP A 97 -1.82 11.52 -33.86
C TRP A 97 -1.62 10.72 -35.16
N SER A 98 -1.18 9.46 -35.05
CA SER A 98 -1.01 8.59 -36.21
C SER A 98 -2.33 8.28 -36.91
N TYR A 99 -3.42 8.13 -36.14
CA TYR A 99 -4.75 7.87 -36.66
C TYR A 99 -5.33 9.08 -37.40
N ASP A 100 -5.19 10.28 -36.84
CA ASP A 100 -5.63 11.52 -37.51
C ASP A 100 -4.85 11.75 -38.82
N ARG A 101 -3.53 11.49 -38.81
CA ARG A 101 -2.72 11.56 -40.02
C ARG A 101 -3.18 10.54 -41.07
N TRP A 102 -3.46 9.31 -40.65
CA TRP A 102 -3.95 8.26 -41.53
C TRP A 102 -5.32 8.60 -42.12
N LEU A 103 -6.23 9.20 -41.34
CA LEU A 103 -7.54 9.65 -41.83
C LEU A 103 -7.44 10.68 -42.97
N VAL A 104 -6.46 11.58 -42.92
CA VAL A 104 -6.21 12.53 -44.02
C VAL A 104 -5.73 11.82 -45.29
N GLN A 105 -5.03 10.70 -45.13
CA GLN A 105 -4.49 9.88 -46.22
C GLN A 105 -5.44 8.74 -46.64
N LEU A 106 -6.67 8.71 -46.10
CA LEU A 106 -7.60 7.60 -46.27
C LEU A 106 -7.91 7.31 -47.74
N ARG A 107 -8.03 8.35 -48.55
CA ARG A 107 -8.27 8.21 -50.00
C ARG A 107 -7.12 7.53 -50.74
N ASP A 108 -5.88 7.80 -50.34
CA ASP A 108 -4.69 7.16 -50.91
C ASP A 108 -4.61 5.69 -50.45
N TYR A 109 -5.00 5.42 -49.21
CA TYR A 109 -5.11 4.06 -48.66
C TYR A 109 -6.20 3.22 -49.36
N GLU A 110 -7.36 3.82 -49.65
CA GLU A 110 -8.44 3.16 -50.41
C GLU A 110 -8.03 2.84 -51.86
N ALA A 111 -7.21 3.70 -52.47
CA ALA A 111 -6.70 3.49 -53.81
C ALA A 111 -5.61 2.41 -53.87
N ASP A 112 -4.73 2.35 -52.87
CA ASP A 112 -3.67 1.34 -52.75
C ASP A 112 -3.19 1.21 -51.29
N PRO A 113 -3.64 0.16 -50.57
CA PRO A 113 -3.27 -0.05 -49.17
C PRO A 113 -1.77 -0.23 -48.94
N SER A 114 -0.98 -0.56 -49.97
CA SER A 114 0.46 -0.74 -49.84
C SER A 114 1.24 0.58 -49.75
N ARG A 115 0.59 1.71 -50.02
CA ARG A 115 1.21 3.06 -50.02
C ARG A 115 1.14 3.76 -48.67
N THR A 116 0.32 3.26 -47.76
CA THR A 116 0.01 3.95 -46.49
C THR A 116 -0.12 2.94 -45.37
N ASP A 117 0.74 3.06 -44.36
CA ASP A 117 0.69 2.19 -43.20
C ASP A 117 -0.49 2.56 -42.29
N HIS A 118 -1.34 1.58 -41.99
CA HIS A 118 -2.38 1.74 -40.96
C HIS A 118 -1.70 1.92 -39.59
N PRO A 119 -2.22 2.80 -38.70
CA PRO A 119 -1.65 3.08 -37.36
C PRO A 119 -1.71 1.90 -36.37
N GLY A 120 -1.99 0.68 -36.84
CA GLY A 120 -2.10 -0.52 -36.02
C GLY A 120 -3.31 -0.51 -35.10
N ARG A 121 -3.19 -1.23 -33.97
CA ARG A 121 -4.25 -1.36 -32.97
C ARG A 121 -4.15 -0.24 -31.94
N ARG A 122 -5.30 0.25 -31.49
CA ARG A 122 -5.40 1.15 -30.34
C ARG A 122 -4.77 0.49 -29.11
N PRO A 123 -3.95 1.21 -28.32
CA PRO A 123 -3.46 0.72 -27.04
C PRO A 123 -4.60 0.26 -26.11
N THR A 124 -4.34 -0.80 -25.35
CA THR A 124 -5.30 -1.32 -24.36
C THR A 124 -5.08 -0.63 -23.02
N PRO A 125 -6.13 -0.14 -22.33
CA PRO A 125 -5.98 0.45 -21.01
C PRO A 125 -5.52 -0.59 -19.98
N PRO A 126 -4.71 -0.20 -18.99
CA PRO A 126 -4.30 -1.10 -17.92
C PRO A 126 -5.48 -1.46 -17.01
N THR A 127 -5.43 -2.65 -16.43
CA THR A 127 -6.45 -3.15 -15.49
C THR A 127 -6.36 -2.38 -14.18
N ARG A 128 -7.49 -1.82 -13.73
CA ARG A 128 -7.53 -1.11 -12.45
C ARG A 128 -7.23 -2.07 -11.28
N PRO A 129 -6.40 -1.65 -10.31
CA PRO A 129 -6.21 -2.40 -9.08
C PRO A 129 -7.54 -2.64 -8.37
N ARG A 130 -7.65 -3.80 -7.70
CA ARG A 130 -8.83 -4.09 -6.89
C ARG A 130 -8.96 -3.04 -5.78
N PRO A 131 -10.14 -2.43 -5.59
CA PRO A 131 -10.36 -1.47 -4.51
C PRO A 131 -10.07 -2.13 -3.16
N PRO A 132 -9.66 -1.34 -2.14
CA PRO A 132 -9.49 -1.87 -0.79
C PRO A 132 -10.80 -2.47 -0.28
N ALA A 133 -10.70 -3.32 0.75
CA ALA A 133 -11.89 -3.87 1.36
C ALA A 133 -12.74 -2.74 1.96
N ARG A 134 -14.07 -2.90 1.92
CA ARG A 134 -15.03 -1.85 2.34
C ARG A 134 -14.82 -1.34 3.77
N TRP A 135 -14.24 -2.13 4.66
CA TRP A 135 -13.95 -1.72 6.03
C TRP A 135 -12.81 -0.68 6.14
N VAL A 136 -12.08 -0.44 5.06
CA VAL A 136 -11.03 0.59 4.94
C VAL A 136 -11.58 1.91 4.38
N GLU A 137 -12.79 1.92 3.80
CA GLU A 137 -13.47 3.15 3.38
C GLU A 137 -14.12 3.80 4.61
N VAL A 138 -13.37 4.65 5.31
CA VAL A 138 -13.87 5.57 6.34
C VAL A 138 -13.70 7.00 5.85
#